data_AF-A0AAD4BPC2-F1
#
_entry.id   AF-A0AAD4BPC2-F1
#
_cell.length_a   1.000
_cell.length_b   1.000
_cell.length_c   1.000
_cell.angle_alpha   90.00
_cell.angle_beta   90.00
_cell.angle_gamma   90.00
#
_symmetry.space_group_name_H-M   'P 1'
#
loop_
_entity.id
_entity.type
_entity.pdbx_description
1 polymer ?
#
loop_
_entity_poly.entity_id
_entity_poly.type
_entity_poly.pdbx_seq_one_letter_code
_entity_poly.pdbx_strand_id
1 'polypeptide(L)'
;MMRHTQMPFTFEDRTGQLKGSDYDDIYDRMFIRVTPYPHASSNATLAIYVMGRRSTRHADMRHLERHPSVVLEFGGPSLGLGTIHFLKPPAANVSIPMNNYLRKTALFGGSLSRKFRASDGREYRWLHKTIDDHEWSCLSEENYIIAHYDLRPLNVPAYGVSGNTLTIYEAYSHLCIDIFASLTIMRHISENAL
;
A
#
# COMPACT_ATOMS: atom_id res chain seq x y z
N MET A 1 17.63 29.06 12.88
CA MET A 1 17.13 27.70 13.18
C MET A 1 16.68 27.08 11.87
N MET A 2 17.52 26.25 11.25
CA MET A 2 17.17 25.57 10.00
C MET A 2 16.12 24.50 10.32
N ARG A 3 14.91 24.62 9.75
CA ARG A 3 13.94 23.53 9.77
C ARG A 3 14.57 22.41 8.94
N HIS A 4 14.85 21.26 9.55
CA HIS A 4 15.07 20.03 8.80
C HIS A 4 13.76 19.75 8.05
N THR A 5 13.68 20.12 6.76
CA THR A 5 12.58 19.74 5.89
C THR A 5 12.65 18.23 5.72
N GLN A 6 11.69 17.49 6.27
CA GLN A 6 11.73 16.03 6.31
C GLN A 6 11.25 15.53 4.94
N MET A 7 12.12 14.95 4.10
CA MET A 7 11.74 14.63 2.72
C MET A 7 10.56 13.62 2.64
N PRO A 8 9.72 13.66 1.58
CA PRO A 8 8.72 12.62 1.32
C PRO A 8 9.33 11.22 1.31
N PHE A 9 8.57 10.20 1.69
CA PHE A 9 8.95 8.82 1.42
C PHE A 9 8.69 8.48 -0.03
N THR A 10 9.69 7.95 -0.73
CA THR A 10 9.55 7.51 -2.12
C THR A 10 10.05 6.09 -2.18
N PHE A 11 9.13 5.15 -2.25
CA PHE A 11 9.41 3.73 -2.28
C PHE A 11 9.46 3.22 -3.71
N GLU A 12 10.55 2.59 -4.10
CA GLU A 12 10.63 1.84 -5.36
C GLU A 12 9.90 0.49 -5.20
N ASP A 13 8.83 0.25 -5.97
CA ASP A 13 8.18 -1.06 -6.10
C ASP A 13 8.99 -1.91 -7.10
N ARG A 14 9.79 -2.84 -6.61
CA ARG A 14 10.75 -3.59 -7.44
C ARG A 14 10.17 -4.39 -8.59
N THR A 15 8.93 -4.87 -8.46
CA THR A 15 8.36 -5.78 -9.45
C THR A 15 7.19 -5.14 -10.19
N GLY A 16 6.52 -4.15 -9.58
CA GLY A 16 5.24 -3.66 -10.07
C GLY A 16 4.12 -4.70 -9.95
N GLN A 17 4.36 -5.83 -9.30
CA GLN A 17 3.38 -6.90 -9.11
C GLN A 17 2.67 -6.73 -7.77
N LEU A 18 1.37 -7.01 -7.74
CA LEU A 18 0.61 -7.00 -6.50
C LEU A 18 1.09 -8.06 -5.50
N LYS A 19 1.43 -9.26 -6.00
CA LYS A 19 1.81 -10.41 -5.20
C LYS A 19 3.33 -10.58 -5.20
N GLY A 20 3.99 -10.19 -4.12
CA GLY A 20 5.43 -10.40 -3.99
C GLY A 20 6.25 -9.24 -4.56
N SER A 21 6.29 -8.12 -3.84
CA SER A 21 7.19 -7.02 -4.13
C SER A 21 7.85 -6.45 -2.88
N ASP A 22 9.06 -5.95 -3.08
CA ASP A 22 9.86 -5.20 -2.13
C ASP A 22 9.75 -3.72 -2.46
N TYR A 23 9.58 -2.91 -1.41
CA TYR A 23 9.41 -1.47 -1.47
C TYR A 23 10.49 -0.81 -0.63
N ASP A 24 11.51 -0.29 -1.29
CA ASP A 24 12.64 0.37 -0.65
C ASP A 24 12.53 1.89 -0.82
N ASP A 25 12.54 2.62 0.30
CA ASP A 25 12.67 4.08 0.23
C ASP A 25 14.01 4.46 -0.40
N ILE A 26 14.02 5.40 -1.34
CA ILE A 26 15.22 5.84 -2.06
C ILE A 26 16.32 6.41 -1.14
N TYR A 27 15.95 6.80 0.09
CA TYR A 27 16.89 7.28 1.11
C TYR A 27 17.18 6.23 2.20
N ASP A 28 16.84 4.96 1.98
CA ASP A 28 17.04 3.81 2.88
C ASP A 28 16.49 4.05 4.30
N ARG A 29 15.40 4.83 4.42
CA ARG A 29 14.77 5.11 5.71
C ARG A 29 13.80 4.01 6.12
N MET A 30 13.19 3.33 5.16
CA MET A 30 12.20 2.29 5.38
C MET A 30 12.19 1.27 4.25
N PHE A 31 12.12 0.00 4.61
CA PHE A 31 11.94 -1.14 3.71
C PHE A 31 10.64 -1.86 4.10
N ILE A 32 9.73 -1.99 3.13
CA ILE A 32 8.45 -2.69 3.25
C ILE A 32 8.41 -3.86 2.27
N ARG A 33 7.85 -4.98 2.70
CA ARG A 33 7.62 -6.15 1.85
C ARG A 33 6.14 -6.51 1.80
N VAL A 34 5.63 -6.72 0.60
CA VAL A 34 4.28 -7.27 0.36
C VAL A 34 4.46 -8.64 -0.30
N THR A 35 4.05 -9.71 0.38
CA THR A 35 4.28 -11.09 -0.09
C THR A 35 3.12 -12.00 0.30
N PRO A 36 2.89 -13.13 -0.40
CA PRO A 36 1.97 -14.15 0.08
C PRO A 36 2.26 -14.52 1.53
N TYR A 37 1.21 -14.67 2.34
CA TYR A 37 1.35 -14.98 3.76
C TYR A 37 1.68 -16.46 3.94
N PRO A 38 2.85 -16.83 4.49
CA PRO A 38 3.30 -18.23 4.53
C PRO A 38 2.40 -19.18 5.33
N HIS A 39 1.65 -18.63 6.30
CA HIS A 39 0.79 -19.40 7.20
C HIS A 39 -0.66 -19.50 6.70
N ALA A 40 -0.98 -18.88 5.56
CA ALA A 40 -2.30 -19.00 4.96
C ALA A 40 -2.42 -20.29 4.15
N SER A 41 -3.61 -20.87 4.15
CA SER A 41 -3.96 -22.01 3.28
C SER A 41 -4.18 -21.61 1.81
N SER A 42 -4.26 -20.30 1.52
CA SER A 42 -4.56 -19.75 0.21
C SER A 42 -3.55 -18.70 -0.23
N ASN A 43 -3.13 -18.78 -1.50
CA ASN A 43 -2.30 -17.77 -2.18
C ASN A 43 -3.03 -16.43 -2.41
N ALA A 44 -4.30 -16.34 -2.00
CA ALA A 44 -5.06 -15.09 -1.96
C ALA A 44 -4.80 -14.27 -0.69
N THR A 45 -3.98 -14.75 0.25
CA THR A 45 -3.64 -13.97 1.45
C THR A 45 -2.28 -13.30 1.27
N LEU A 46 -2.24 -11.97 1.41
CA LEU A 46 -1.01 -11.18 1.38
C LEU A 46 -0.68 -10.67 2.79
N ALA A 47 0.60 -10.52 3.07
CA ALA A 47 1.10 -9.94 4.31
C ALA A 47 2.04 -8.77 3.99
N ILE A 48 1.90 -7.70 4.78
CA ILE A 48 2.72 -6.49 4.70
C ILE A 48 3.65 -6.47 5.90
N TYR A 49 4.95 -6.47 5.64
CA TYR A 49 6.00 -6.48 6.65
C TYR A 49 6.78 -5.17 6.63
N VAL A 50 6.95 -4.56 7.80
CA VAL A 50 7.94 -3.50 8.01
C VAL A 50 9.26 -4.17 8.37
N MET A 51 10.22 -4.08 7.46
CA MET A 51 11.50 -4.79 7.55
C MET A 51 12.59 -3.94 8.22
N GLY A 52 12.38 -2.62 8.34
CA GLY A 52 13.34 -1.69 8.92
C GLY A 52 14.21 -1.10 7.83
N ARG A 53 15.55 -1.19 7.98
CA ARG A 53 16.49 -0.90 6.88
C ARG A 53 16.88 -2.17 6.15
N ARG A 54 17.20 -2.04 4.87
CA ARG A 54 17.59 -3.19 4.07
C ARG A 54 18.89 -3.78 4.59
N SER A 55 18.91 -5.10 4.78
CA SER A 55 20.18 -5.82 4.98
C SER A 55 20.78 -6.10 3.61
N THR A 56 22.09 -5.94 3.45
CA THR A 56 22.82 -6.22 2.18
C THR A 56 22.81 -7.69 1.77
N ARG A 57 22.16 -8.57 2.54
CA ARG A 57 22.08 -10.00 2.22
C ARG A 57 21.04 -10.25 1.12
N HIS A 58 21.51 -10.75 -0.01
CA HIS A 58 20.66 -11.40 -1.00
C HIS A 58 19.84 -12.50 -0.30
N ALA A 59 18.53 -12.54 -0.55
CA ALA A 59 17.54 -13.38 0.14
C ALA A 59 17.29 -13.00 1.61
N ASP A 60 16.87 -11.76 1.88
CA ASP A 60 16.37 -11.37 3.20
C ASP A 60 15.11 -12.18 3.56
N MET A 61 15.26 -13.30 4.26
CA MET A 61 14.16 -14.16 4.71
C MET A 61 13.62 -13.77 6.09
N ARG A 62 14.08 -12.66 6.69
CA ARG A 62 13.69 -12.25 8.06
C ARG A 62 12.18 -12.03 8.24
N HIS A 63 11.43 -11.86 7.16
CA HIS A 63 9.97 -11.76 7.20
C HIS A 63 9.31 -13.05 7.70
N LEU A 64 9.96 -14.22 7.52
CA LEU A 64 9.48 -15.51 8.04
C LEU A 64 9.54 -15.58 9.57
N GLU A 65 10.44 -14.81 10.18
CA GLU A 65 10.64 -14.75 11.64
C GLU A 65 9.90 -13.57 12.29
N ARG A 66 9.24 -12.72 11.49
CA ARG A 66 8.59 -11.50 11.94
C ARG A 66 7.07 -11.62 11.90
N HIS A 67 6.43 -10.96 12.85
CA HIS A 67 5.00 -10.74 12.77
C HIS A 67 4.71 -9.66 11.71
N PRO A 68 3.76 -9.90 10.78
CA PRO A 68 3.35 -8.89 9.82
C PRO A 68 2.76 -7.67 10.51
N SER A 69 2.79 -6.53 9.83
CA SER A 69 2.05 -5.34 10.28
C SER A 69 0.59 -5.43 9.88
N VAL A 70 0.32 -5.96 8.68
CA VAL A 70 -1.04 -6.16 8.14
C VAL A 70 -1.11 -7.51 7.42
N VAL A 71 -2.24 -8.20 7.55
CA VAL A 71 -2.61 -9.36 6.73
C VAL A 71 -3.89 -9.03 5.95
N LEU A 72 -3.88 -9.31 4.66
CA LEU A 72 -4.96 -9.07 3.71
C LEU A 72 -5.44 -10.41 3.17
N GLU A 73 -6.57 -10.88 3.69
CA GLU A 73 -7.20 -12.14 3.26
C GLU A 73 -8.20 -11.83 2.15
N PHE A 74 -7.80 -11.98 0.88
CA PHE A 74 -8.70 -11.80 -0.25
C PHE A 74 -9.51 -13.09 -0.52
N GLY A 75 -10.73 -12.92 -1.05
CA GLY A 75 -11.61 -14.04 -1.41
C GLY A 75 -12.41 -14.60 -0.23
N GLY A 76 -13.51 -13.93 0.11
CA GLY A 76 -14.49 -14.39 1.09
C GLY A 76 -15.69 -15.14 0.46
N PRO A 77 -16.58 -15.76 1.27
CA PRO A 77 -17.72 -16.54 0.79
C PRO A 77 -18.84 -15.73 0.08
N SER A 78 -18.75 -14.40 0.10
CA SER A 78 -19.59 -13.50 -0.72
C SER A 78 -18.73 -12.84 -1.80
N LEU A 79 -19.33 -12.11 -2.74
CA LEU A 79 -18.68 -11.23 -3.73
C LEU A 79 -17.79 -10.11 -3.11
N GLY A 80 -17.30 -10.30 -1.89
CA GLY A 80 -16.58 -9.35 -1.08
C GLY A 80 -15.06 -9.43 -1.27
N LEU A 81 -14.43 -8.29 -1.01
CA LEU A 81 -12.98 -8.08 -1.05
C LEU A 81 -12.20 -8.88 0.01
N GLY A 82 -12.89 -9.59 0.90
CA GLY A 82 -12.28 -10.31 2.01
C GLY A 82 -12.09 -9.43 3.25
N THR A 83 -11.05 -9.71 4.04
CA THR A 83 -10.83 -9.13 5.38
C THR A 83 -9.41 -8.60 5.54
N ILE A 84 -9.27 -7.41 6.12
CA ILE A 84 -7.98 -6.83 6.54
C ILE A 84 -7.78 -7.02 8.04
N HIS A 85 -6.59 -7.43 8.44
CA HIS A 85 -6.16 -7.61 9.83
C HIS A 85 -4.96 -6.73 10.14
N PHE A 86 -5.10 -5.80 11.09
CA PHE A 86 -4.00 -5.02 11.63
C PHE A 86 -3.43 -5.74 12.86
N LEU A 87 -2.15 -6.11 12.80
CA LEU A 87 -1.53 -6.97 13.82
C LEU A 87 -0.58 -6.20 14.76
N LYS A 88 -0.32 -4.92 14.48
CA LYS A 88 0.55 -4.06 15.29
C LYS A 88 -0.20 -2.81 15.76
N PRO A 89 0.23 -2.19 16.87
CA PRO A 89 -0.30 -0.91 17.32
C PRO A 89 -0.26 0.16 16.21
N PRO A 90 -1.17 1.15 16.22
CA PRO A 90 -2.12 1.45 17.31
C PRO A 90 -3.40 0.61 17.30
N ALA A 91 -3.69 -0.12 16.22
CA ALA A 91 -4.92 -0.89 16.03
C ALA A 91 -4.66 -2.42 16.07
N ALA A 92 -3.83 -2.89 17.00
CA ALA A 92 -3.48 -4.31 17.09
C ALA A 92 -4.74 -5.17 17.29
N ASN A 93 -4.82 -6.28 16.57
CA ASN A 93 -5.92 -7.25 16.60
C ASN A 93 -7.26 -6.74 16.05
N VAL A 94 -7.24 -5.65 15.26
CA VAL A 94 -8.45 -5.18 14.56
C VAL A 94 -8.59 -5.92 13.23
N SER A 95 -9.74 -6.56 13.06
CA SER A 95 -10.13 -7.23 11.82
C SER A 95 -11.34 -6.53 11.22
N ILE A 96 -11.26 -6.13 9.95
CA ILE A 96 -12.29 -5.34 9.30
C ILE A 96 -12.60 -5.95 7.93
N PRO A 97 -13.87 -6.20 7.58
CA PRO A 97 -14.24 -6.49 6.20
C PRO A 97 -13.71 -5.40 5.26
N MET A 98 -13.01 -5.75 4.20
CA MET A 98 -12.33 -4.78 3.33
C MET A 98 -13.31 -3.82 2.64
N ASN A 99 -14.57 -4.23 2.43
CA ASN A 99 -15.65 -3.35 1.95
C ASN A 99 -16.08 -2.30 2.97
N ASN A 100 -15.92 -2.57 4.27
CA ASN A 100 -16.19 -1.61 5.34
C ASN A 100 -15.01 -0.68 5.58
N TYR A 101 -13.78 -1.16 5.34
CA TYR A 101 -12.54 -0.39 5.40
C TYR A 101 -12.38 0.54 4.19
N LEU A 102 -12.52 0.02 2.96
CA LEU A 102 -12.45 0.74 1.69
C LEU A 102 -13.83 0.81 1.01
N ARG A 103 -14.53 1.90 1.27
CA ARG A 103 -15.90 2.13 0.81
C ARG A 103 -15.90 2.84 -0.53
N LYS A 104 -16.82 2.46 -1.43
CA LYS A 104 -17.06 3.22 -2.66
C LYS A 104 -17.46 4.65 -2.31
N THR A 105 -16.94 5.62 -3.05
CA THR A 105 -17.26 7.04 -2.83
C THR A 105 -18.65 7.42 -3.35
N ALA A 106 -19.19 6.62 -4.28
CA ALA A 106 -20.55 6.74 -4.77
C ALA A 106 -21.15 5.34 -4.98
N LEU A 107 -22.44 5.17 -4.69
CA LEU A 107 -23.14 3.88 -4.81
C LEU A 107 -23.21 3.37 -6.26
N PHE A 108 -23.32 4.28 -7.22
CA PHE A 108 -23.36 4.00 -8.67
C PHE A 108 -22.06 4.39 -9.39
N GLY A 109 -21.01 4.75 -8.64
CA GLY A 109 -19.72 5.11 -9.20
C GLY A 109 -18.84 3.90 -9.50
N GLY A 110 -17.82 4.12 -10.33
CA GLY A 110 -16.77 3.13 -10.58
C GLY A 110 -16.10 2.67 -9.28
N SER A 111 -15.67 1.41 -9.23
CA SER A 111 -15.09 0.80 -8.04
C SER A 111 -13.66 1.25 -7.73
N LEU A 112 -13.03 1.97 -8.66
CA LEU A 112 -11.65 2.48 -8.57
C LEU A 112 -11.57 3.87 -7.92
N SER A 113 -12.67 4.32 -7.29
CA SER A 113 -12.71 5.46 -6.39
C SER A 113 -13.28 5.03 -5.04
N ARG A 114 -12.39 4.91 -4.05
CA ARG A 114 -12.76 4.43 -2.70
C ARG A 114 -12.08 5.24 -1.61
N LYS A 115 -12.80 5.36 -0.49
CA LYS A 115 -12.35 6.07 0.69
C LYS A 115 -12.15 5.13 1.87
N PHE A 116 -11.18 5.45 2.71
CA PHE A 116 -10.86 4.73 3.93
C PHE A 116 -10.59 5.70 5.06
N ARG A 117 -10.83 5.25 6.29
CA ARG A 117 -10.42 5.97 7.49
C ARG A 117 -9.07 5.43 7.94
N ALA A 118 -8.05 6.28 8.03
CA ALA A 118 -6.72 5.87 8.46
C ALA A 118 -6.58 5.87 9.99
N SER A 119 -5.42 5.43 10.47
CA SER A 119 -5.10 5.34 11.91
C SER A 119 -5.09 6.69 12.66
N ASP A 120 -4.94 7.82 11.94
CA ASP A 120 -5.08 9.18 12.49
C ASP A 120 -6.55 9.62 12.69
N GLY A 121 -7.50 8.77 12.31
CA GLY A 121 -8.92 9.03 12.42
C GLY A 121 -9.52 9.90 11.32
N ARG A 122 -8.74 10.29 10.30
CA ARG A 122 -9.20 11.08 9.14
C ARG A 122 -9.55 10.19 7.96
N GLU A 123 -10.36 10.73 7.04
CA GLU A 123 -10.73 10.03 5.81
C GLU A 123 -9.80 10.43 4.65
N TYR A 124 -9.45 9.44 3.84
CA TYR A 124 -8.63 9.59 2.65
C TYR A 124 -9.26 8.82 1.49
N ARG A 125 -8.96 9.22 0.27
CA ARG A 125 -9.58 8.66 -0.94
C ARG A 125 -8.57 8.35 -2.02
N TRP A 126 -8.61 7.12 -2.52
CA TRP A 126 -7.88 6.71 -3.71
C TRP A 126 -8.68 6.98 -4.98
N LEU A 127 -7.98 7.46 -6.01
CA LEU A 127 -8.48 7.64 -7.37
C LEU A 127 -7.51 7.01 -8.36
N HIS A 128 -8.06 6.24 -9.30
CA HIS A 128 -7.30 5.65 -10.40
C HIS A 128 -7.26 6.61 -11.59
N LYS A 129 -6.07 6.89 -12.12
CA LYS A 129 -5.84 7.65 -13.37
C LYS A 129 -6.68 8.92 -13.55
N THR A 130 -6.90 9.66 -12.46
CA THR A 130 -7.68 10.92 -12.48
C THR A 130 -6.78 12.15 -12.51
N ILE A 131 -5.54 12.03 -12.05
CA ILE A 131 -4.51 13.06 -12.10
C ILE A 131 -3.46 12.57 -13.09
N ASP A 132 -3.03 13.46 -14.00
CA ASP A 132 -2.07 13.11 -15.04
C ASP A 132 -0.80 12.48 -14.45
N ASP A 133 -0.27 11.50 -15.18
CA ASP A 133 0.94 10.73 -14.85
C ASP A 133 0.91 9.89 -13.57
N HIS A 134 -0.18 9.92 -12.79
CA HIS A 134 -0.36 9.05 -11.63
C HIS A 134 -1.25 7.84 -11.94
N GLU A 135 -0.75 6.63 -11.70
CA GLU A 135 -1.58 5.42 -11.76
C GLU A 135 -2.65 5.45 -10.66
N TRP A 136 -2.23 5.80 -9.43
CA TRP A 136 -3.12 6.04 -8.30
C TRP A 136 -2.77 7.34 -7.57
N SER A 137 -3.79 8.11 -7.19
CA SER A 137 -3.64 9.28 -6.32
C SER A 137 -4.48 9.12 -5.06
N CYS A 138 -3.87 9.35 -3.89
CA CYS A 138 -4.53 9.37 -2.60
C CYS A 138 -4.69 10.81 -2.14
N LEU A 139 -5.91 11.22 -1.81
CA LEU A 139 -6.24 12.58 -1.41
C LEU A 139 -6.81 12.64 0.01
N SER A 140 -6.54 13.74 0.71
CA SER A 140 -7.25 14.12 1.93
C SER A 140 -8.68 14.60 1.63
N GLU A 141 -9.47 14.85 2.69
CA GLU A 141 -10.82 15.44 2.57
C GLU A 141 -10.79 16.82 1.89
N GLU A 142 -9.73 17.59 2.08
CA GLU A 142 -9.50 18.90 1.46
C GLU A 142 -8.94 18.80 0.03
N ASN A 143 -8.83 17.59 -0.53
CA ASN A 143 -8.28 17.29 -1.85
C ASN A 143 -6.78 17.60 -2.02
N TYR A 144 -6.01 17.60 -0.94
CA TYR A 144 -4.55 17.58 -1.05
C TYR A 144 -4.08 16.18 -1.40
N ILE A 145 -3.14 16.05 -2.35
CA ILE A 145 -2.50 14.75 -2.63
C ILE A 145 -1.59 14.41 -1.44
N ILE A 146 -1.84 13.26 -0.83
CA ILE A 146 -1.08 12.76 0.32
C ILE A 146 -0.13 11.61 -0.04
N ALA A 147 -0.47 10.89 -1.11
CA ALA A 147 0.35 9.86 -1.70
C ALA A 147 -0.04 9.64 -3.17
N HIS A 148 0.87 9.11 -3.97
CA HIS A 148 0.57 8.63 -5.31
C HIS A 148 1.44 7.42 -5.67
N TYR A 149 0.93 6.57 -6.54
CA TYR A 149 1.65 5.44 -7.10
C TYR A 149 1.74 5.61 -8.61
N ASP A 150 2.94 5.45 -9.14
CA ASP A 150 3.24 5.63 -10.56
C ASP A 150 3.85 4.33 -11.09
N LEU A 151 3.42 3.94 -12.29
CA LEU A 151 4.07 2.89 -13.05
C LEU A 151 5.16 3.48 -13.92
N ARG A 152 6.25 2.73 -14.12
CA ARG A 152 7.25 3.09 -15.11
C ARG A 152 6.57 3.26 -16.48
N PRO A 153 6.75 4.40 -17.17
CA PRO A 153 6.25 4.58 -18.52
C PRO A 153 6.80 3.50 -19.46
N LEU A 154 5.94 2.97 -20.34
CA LEU A 154 6.32 1.87 -21.26
C LEU A 154 7.47 2.23 -22.21
N ASN A 155 7.69 3.52 -22.46
CA ASN A 155 8.73 4.06 -23.35
C ASN A 155 10.05 4.41 -22.63
N VAL A 156 10.15 4.23 -21.31
CA VAL A 156 11.36 4.56 -20.54
C VAL A 156 12.12 3.28 -20.18
N PRO A 157 13.40 3.13 -20.57
CA PRO A 157 14.20 1.96 -20.21
C PRO A 157 14.40 1.84 -18.69
N ALA A 158 14.39 0.61 -18.17
CA ALA A 158 14.74 0.31 -16.78
C ALA A 158 16.25 0.07 -16.67
N TYR A 159 16.98 1.00 -16.05
CA TYR A 159 18.41 0.85 -15.77
C TYR A 159 18.64 0.47 -14.31
N GLY A 160 18.52 -0.81 -13.99
CA GLY A 160 18.80 -1.34 -12.65
C GLY A 160 17.75 -1.04 -11.56
N VAL A 161 16.67 -0.35 -11.92
CA VAL A 161 15.49 -0.07 -11.08
C VAL A 161 14.21 -0.39 -11.84
N SER A 162 13.12 -0.69 -11.14
CA SER A 162 11.82 -1.01 -11.76
C SER A 162 11.18 0.20 -12.43
N GLY A 163 11.43 1.40 -11.88
CA GLY A 163 10.78 2.66 -12.23
C GLY A 163 9.35 2.81 -11.73
N ASN A 164 8.82 1.85 -10.96
CA ASN A 164 7.53 1.96 -10.30
C ASN A 164 7.73 2.56 -8.91
N THR A 165 6.94 3.55 -8.54
CA THR A 165 7.15 4.27 -7.27
C THR A 165 5.86 4.51 -6.51
N LEU A 166 5.90 4.33 -5.20
CA LEU A 166 4.90 4.87 -4.26
C LEU A 166 5.53 6.05 -3.51
N THR A 167 5.00 7.26 -3.72
CA THR A 167 5.41 8.44 -2.97
C THR A 167 4.38 8.77 -1.91
N ILE A 168 4.83 9.03 -0.68
CA ILE A 168 4.03 9.46 0.47
C ILE A 168 4.59 10.78 0.98
N TYR A 169 3.78 11.84 0.94
CA TYR A 169 4.22 13.17 1.32
C TYR A 169 4.53 13.26 2.82
N GLU A 170 5.52 14.08 3.16
CA GLU A 170 6.11 14.23 4.49
C GLU A 170 5.10 14.24 5.65
N ALA A 171 4.09 15.12 5.53
CA ALA A 171 3.07 15.31 6.56
C ALA A 171 2.26 14.03 6.88
N TYR A 172 2.26 13.07 5.97
CA TYR A 172 1.50 11.82 6.04
C TYR A 172 2.41 10.58 6.18
N SER A 173 3.71 10.78 6.45
CA SER A 173 4.67 9.69 6.69
C SER A 173 4.23 8.71 7.78
N HIS A 174 3.53 9.19 8.80
CA HIS A 174 2.98 8.36 9.87
C HIS A 174 1.91 7.36 9.38
N LEU A 175 1.31 7.59 8.20
CA LEU A 175 0.28 6.74 7.58
C LEU A 175 0.85 5.69 6.61
N CYS A 176 2.16 5.47 6.55
CA CYS A 176 2.77 4.55 5.59
C CYS A 176 2.02 3.20 5.54
N ILE A 177 1.74 2.58 6.69
CA ILE A 177 1.09 1.26 6.72
C ILE A 177 -0.36 1.31 6.24
N ASP A 178 -1.11 2.35 6.60
CA ASP A 178 -2.47 2.55 6.09
C ASP A 178 -2.49 2.73 4.57
N ILE A 179 -1.54 3.51 4.03
CA ILE A 179 -1.39 3.78 2.60
C ILE A 179 -1.00 2.50 1.86
N PHE A 180 -0.04 1.73 2.37
CA PHE A 180 0.35 0.45 1.79
C PHE A 180 -0.79 -0.57 1.79
N ALA A 181 -1.50 -0.70 2.91
CA ALA A 181 -2.64 -1.61 3.01
C ALA A 181 -3.76 -1.22 2.05
N SER A 182 -4.17 0.04 2.07
CA SER A 182 -5.25 0.55 1.21
C SER A 182 -4.89 0.50 -0.27
N LEU A 183 -3.67 0.88 -0.67
CA LEU A 183 -3.21 0.80 -2.06
C LEU A 183 -3.17 -0.67 -2.54
N THR A 184 -2.69 -1.60 -1.72
CA THR A 184 -2.65 -3.03 -2.07
C THR A 184 -4.05 -3.55 -2.36
N ILE A 185 -5.05 -3.17 -1.55
CA ILE A 185 -6.45 -3.53 -1.80
C ILE A 185 -6.98 -2.85 -3.08
N MET A 186 -6.69 -1.57 -3.31
CA MET A 186 -7.12 -0.86 -4.52
C MET A 186 -6.55 -1.49 -5.80
N ARG A 187 -5.27 -1.86 -5.78
CA ARG A 187 -4.62 -2.59 -6.88
C ARG A 187 -5.27 -3.95 -7.11
N HIS A 188 -5.59 -4.69 -6.04
CA HIS A 188 -6.34 -5.95 -6.14
C HIS A 188 -7.72 -5.75 -6.80
N ILE A 189 -8.46 -4.72 -6.40
CA ILE A 189 -9.76 -4.38 -6.99
C ILE A 189 -9.62 -4.13 -8.50
N SER A 190 -8.60 -3.36 -8.90
CA SER A 190 -8.34 -3.05 -10.30
C SER A 190 -7.95 -4.27 -11.12
N GLU A 191 -7.05 -5.13 -10.62
CA GLU A 191 -6.61 -6.34 -11.33
C GLU A 191 -7.74 -7.37 -11.51
N ASN A 192 -8.77 -7.35 -10.65
CA ASN A 192 -9.86 -8.33 -10.64
C ASN A 192 -11.23 -7.73 -11.02
N ALA A 193 -11.28 -6.47 -11.42
CA ALA A 193 -12.51 -5.75 -11.82
C ALA A 193 -13.68 -5.84 -10.80
N LEU A 194 -13.37 -5.69 -9.50
CA LEU A 194 -14.33 -5.79 -8.37
C LEU A 194 -14.97 -4.44 -7.99
#